data_AF-A0A6H2CX84-F1
#
_entry.id   AF-A0A6H2CX84-F1
#
_cell.length_a   1.000
_cell.length_b   1.000
_cell.length_c   1.000
_cell.angle_alpha   90.00
_cell.angle_beta   90.00
_cell.angle_gamma   90.00
#
_symmetry.space_group_name_H-M   'P 1'
#
loop_
_entity.id
_entity.type
_entity.pdbx_description
1 polymer ?
#
loop_
_entity_poly.entity_id
_entity_poly.type
_entity_poly.pdbx_seq_one_letter_code
_entity_poly.pdbx_strand_id
1 'polypeptide(L)'
;MRTKLLFLALMLTALLATGCARPWTNPNIQDEKLSGYQFDKDSTDCSVQASEQYPLDKDRQLPIYEACMEKRGWEKNKTGFFQ
;
A
#
# COMPACT_ATOMS: atom_id res chain seq x y z
N MET A 1 -34.21 25.31 0.43
CA MET A 1 -33.87 24.00 -0.19
C MET A 1 -32.51 23.99 -0.90
N ARG A 2 -32.06 25.09 -1.53
CA ARG A 2 -30.75 25.17 -2.22
C ARG A 2 -29.52 24.90 -1.33
N THR A 3 -29.51 25.35 -0.09
CA THR A 3 -28.40 25.13 0.85
C THR A 3 -28.26 23.67 1.28
N LYS A 4 -29.36 22.93 1.45
CA LYS A 4 -29.32 21.50 1.81
C LYS A 4 -28.74 20.62 0.69
N LEU A 5 -28.95 20.99 -0.58
CA LEU A 5 -28.39 20.31 -1.75
C LEU A 5 -26.88 20.51 -1.86
N LEU A 6 -26.37 21.70 -1.52
CA LEU A 6 -24.93 21.99 -1.52
C LEU A 6 -24.18 21.16 -0.47
N PHE A 7 -24.73 21.02 0.75
CA PHE A 7 -24.12 20.17 1.77
C PHE A 7 -24.11 18.68 1.39
N LEU A 8 -25.17 18.20 0.74
CA LEU A 8 -25.24 16.80 0.28
C LEU A 8 -24.20 16.52 -0.82
N ALA A 9 -24.02 17.46 -1.76
CA ALA A 9 -23.03 17.35 -2.82
C ALA A 9 -21.58 17.39 -2.27
N LEU A 10 -21.33 18.20 -1.23
CA LEU A 10 -20.01 18.29 -0.59
C LEU A 10 -19.64 17.02 0.20
N MET A 11 -20.63 16.37 0.81
CA MET A 11 -20.41 15.09 1.50
C MET A 11 -20.11 13.96 0.50
N LEU A 12 -20.78 13.94 -0.65
CA LEU A 12 -20.55 12.92 -1.68
C LEU A 12 -19.13 13.00 -2.28
N THR A 13 -18.59 14.20 -2.48
CA THR A 13 -17.23 14.37 -3.00
C THR A 13 -16.16 13.97 -1.98
N ALA A 14 -16.41 14.16 -0.68
CA ALA A 14 -15.49 13.71 0.37
C ALA A 14 -15.38 12.18 0.45
N LEU A 15 -16.46 11.44 0.20
CA LEU A 15 -16.47 9.98 0.14
C LEU A 15 -15.76 9.42 -1.11
N LEU A 16 -15.77 10.16 -2.22
CA LEU A 16 -15.04 9.77 -3.44
C LEU A 16 -13.52 10.02 -3.34
N ALA A 17 -13.09 10.84 -2.36
CA ALA A 17 -11.69 11.16 -2.13
C ALA A 17 -10.96 10.17 -1.21
N THR A 18 -11.64 9.14 -0.68
CA THR A 18 -10.96 8.01 -0.02
C THR A 18 -10.36 7.09 -1.09
N GLY A 19 -9.37 7.60 -1.81
CA GLY A 19 -8.56 6.79 -2.71
C GLY A 19 -7.83 5.72 -1.90
N CYS A 20 -7.82 4.49 -2.42
CA CYS A 20 -7.04 3.39 -1.86
C CYS A 20 -5.56 3.79 -1.88
N ALA A 21 -5.06 4.39 -0.79
CA ALA A 21 -3.65 4.64 -0.63
C ALA A 21 -2.94 3.29 -0.61
N ARG A 22 -2.01 3.07 -1.54
CA ARG A 22 -1.20 1.84 -1.53
C ARG A 22 -0.44 1.78 -0.20
N PRO A 23 -0.34 0.62 0.45
CA PRO A 23 0.38 0.51 1.72
C PRO A 23 1.89 0.73 1.56
N TRP A 24 2.41 0.73 0.34
CA TRP A 24 3.81 0.92 0.01
C TRP A 24 3.98 1.95 -1.11
N THR A 25 5.05 2.75 -1.03
CA THR A 25 5.48 3.68 -2.09
C THR A 25 6.98 3.53 -2.33
N ASN A 26 7.46 3.88 -3.52
CA ASN A 26 8.89 3.92 -3.81
C ASN A 26 9.21 5.29 -4.44
N PRO A 27 9.83 6.23 -3.70
CA PRO A 27 10.04 7.60 -4.18
C PRO A 27 10.96 7.69 -5.40
N ASN A 28 11.69 6.63 -5.71
CA ASN A 28 12.60 6.57 -6.85
C ASN A 28 11.90 6.17 -8.16
N ILE A 29 10.62 5.75 -8.11
CA ILE A 29 9.85 5.31 -9.27
C ILE A 29 8.67 6.27 -9.50
N GLN A 30 8.86 7.23 -10.42
CA GLN A 30 7.85 8.26 -10.71
C GLN A 30 6.71 7.76 -11.63
N ASP A 31 6.99 6.80 -12.51
CA ASP A 31 5.99 6.23 -13.40
C ASP A 31 5.08 5.25 -12.62
N GLU A 32 3.78 5.53 -12.59
CA GLU A 32 2.82 4.76 -11.80
C GLU A 32 2.66 3.31 -12.28
N LYS A 33 2.73 3.08 -13.60
CA LYS A 33 2.61 1.73 -14.18
C LYS A 33 3.86 0.92 -13.86
N LEU A 34 5.03 1.55 -14.00
CA LEU A 34 6.30 0.94 -13.60
C LEU A 34 6.34 0.66 -12.10
N SER A 35 5.85 1.59 -11.27
CA SER A 35 5.73 1.40 -9.83
C SER A 35 4.85 0.21 -9.49
N GLY A 36 3.69 0.06 -10.15
CA GLY A 36 2.82 -1.10 -9.98
C GLY A 36 3.51 -2.42 -10.36
N TYR A 37 4.11 -2.47 -11.55
CA TYR A 37 4.84 -3.66 -12.00
C TYR A 37 5.99 -4.04 -11.06
N GLN A 38 6.77 -3.06 -10.62
CA GLN A 38 7.91 -3.29 -9.76
C GLN A 38 7.48 -3.71 -8.35
N PHE A 39 6.36 -3.16 -7.85
CA PHE A 39 5.76 -3.59 -6.58
C PHE A 39 5.40 -5.07 -6.63
N ASP A 40 4.68 -5.50 -7.66
CA ASP A 40 4.23 -6.90 -7.78
C ASP A 40 5.41 -7.86 -7.83
N LYS A 41 6.45 -7.50 -8.60
CA LYS A 41 7.70 -8.27 -8.67
C LYS A 41 8.40 -8.35 -7.32
N ASP A 42 8.65 -7.21 -6.69
CA ASP A 42 9.39 -7.14 -5.43
C ASP A 42 8.65 -7.83 -4.29
N SER A 43 7.35 -7.62 -4.20
CA SER A 43 6.47 -8.25 -3.22
C SER A 43 6.48 -9.78 -3.37
N THR A 44 6.46 -10.28 -4.61
CA THR A 44 6.53 -11.73 -4.88
C THR A 44 7.87 -12.30 -4.42
N ASP A 45 8.99 -11.69 -4.83
CA ASP A 45 10.33 -12.14 -4.44
C ASP A 45 10.50 -12.14 -2.91
N CYS A 46 10.07 -11.06 -2.24
CA CYS A 46 10.16 -10.95 -0.78
C CYS A 46 9.25 -11.97 -0.06
N SER A 47 8.09 -12.28 -0.63
CA SER A 47 7.19 -13.31 -0.10
C SER A 47 7.79 -14.71 -0.21
N VAL A 48 8.47 -15.02 -1.33
CA VAL A 48 9.20 -16.28 -1.51
C VAL A 48 10.32 -16.38 -0.47
N GLN A 49 11.15 -15.35 -0.33
CA GLN A 49 12.23 -15.32 0.65
C GLN A 49 11.73 -15.55 2.09
N ALA A 50 10.64 -14.88 2.49
CA ALA A 50 10.06 -15.07 3.80
C ALA A 50 9.53 -16.51 3.99
N SER A 51 8.88 -17.06 2.95
CA SER A 51 8.28 -18.40 2.98
C SER A 51 9.33 -19.52 3.02
N GLU A 52 10.49 -19.32 2.38
CA GLU A 52 11.62 -20.25 2.43
C GLU A 52 12.24 -20.34 3.83
N GLN A 53 12.30 -19.22 4.56
CA GLN A 53 12.85 -19.18 5.92
C GLN A 53 11.88 -19.72 6.96
N TYR A 54 10.60 -19.35 6.85
CA TYR A 54 9.56 -19.79 7.78
C TYR A 54 8.33 -20.30 7.04
N PRO A 55 8.32 -21.58 6.62
CA PRO A 55 7.17 -22.16 5.94
C PRO A 55 5.90 -22.06 6.80
N LEU A 56 4.83 -21.53 6.22
CA LEU A 56 3.47 -21.41 6.82
C LEU A 56 3.33 -20.52 8.07
N ASP A 57 4.40 -19.92 8.58
CA ASP A 57 4.37 -19.07 9.77
C ASP A 57 4.33 -17.58 9.39
N LYS A 58 3.11 -17.04 9.25
CA LYS A 58 2.91 -15.67 8.77
C LYS A 58 3.48 -14.61 9.70
N ASP A 59 3.46 -14.83 11.00
CA ASP A 59 3.94 -13.87 12.00
C ASP A 59 5.46 -13.70 11.90
N ARG A 60 6.20 -14.79 11.65
CA ARG A 60 7.64 -14.71 11.40
C ARG A 60 8.00 -14.35 9.96
N GLN A 61 7.13 -14.62 8.99
CA GLN A 61 7.33 -14.19 7.60
C GLN A 61 7.25 -12.67 7.45
N LEU A 62 6.29 -12.03 8.12
CA LEU A 62 6.00 -10.60 7.98
C LEU A 62 7.23 -9.69 8.17
N PRO A 63 8.03 -9.79 9.26
CA PRO A 63 9.20 -8.93 9.43
C PRO A 63 10.29 -9.15 8.36
N ILE A 64 10.43 -10.37 7.82
CA ILE A 64 11.38 -10.65 6.73
C ILE A 64 10.91 -10.01 5.42
N TYR A 65 9.62 -10.16 5.12
CA TYR A 65 8.99 -9.54 3.97
C TYR A 65 9.19 -8.02 4.01
N GLU A 66 8.90 -7.39 5.15
CA GLU A 66 9.01 -5.95 5.34
C GLU A 66 10.45 -5.45 5.17
N ALA A 67 11.42 -6.11 5.81
CA ALA A 67 12.83 -5.77 5.68
C ALA A 67 13.34 -5.94 4.23
N CYS A 68 12.82 -6.93 3.50
CA CYS A 68 13.13 -7.13 2.08
C CYS A 68 12.57 -5.99 1.23
N MET A 69 11.32 -5.59 1.45
CA MET A 69 10.68 -4.47 0.75
C MET A 69 11.42 -3.15 0.99
N GLU A 70 11.76 -2.85 2.24
CA GLU A 70 12.54 -1.66 2.62
C GLU A 70 13.91 -1.62 1.93
N LYS A 71 14.62 -2.76 1.86
CA LYS A 71 15.88 -2.87 1.13
C LYS A 71 15.76 -2.58 -0.37
N ARG A 72 14.58 -2.80 -0.96
CA ARG A 72 14.28 -2.48 -2.36
C ARG A 72 13.79 -1.04 -2.56
N GLY A 73 13.80 -0.23 -1.49
CA GLY A 73 13.43 1.18 -1.53
C GLY A 73 11.92 1.42 -1.40
N TRP A 74 11.17 0.43 -0.92
CA TRP A 74 9.75 0.60 -0.61
C TRP A 74 9.56 1.13 0.80
N GLU A 75 8.73 2.15 0.95
CA GLU A 75 8.38 2.78 2.21
C GLU A 75 6.93 2.48 2.55
N LYS A 76 6.67 2.01 3.77
CA LYS A 76 5.31 1.82 4.25
C LYS A 76 4.60 3.15 4.43
N ASN A 77 3.44 3.28 3.80
CA ASN A 77 2.51 4.34 4.09
C ASN A 77 1.89 4.12 5.48
N LYS A 78 2.25 4.99 6.43
CA LYS A 78 1.70 4.99 7.79
C LYS A 78 0.20 5.35 7.84
N THR A 79 -0.39 5.73 6.71
CA THR A 79 -1.79 6.15 6.57
C THR A 79 -2.80 5.01 6.40
N GLY A 80 -2.36 3.75 6.47
CA GLY A 80 -3.23 2.57 6.37
C GLY A 80 -3.71 1.96 7.69
N PHE A 81 -3.41 2.57 8.84
CA PHE A 81 -3.92 2.15 10.15
C PHE A 81 -5.15 3.01 10.51
N PHE A 82 -6.24 2.88 9.75
CA PHE A 82 -7.54 3.22 10.30
C PHE A 82 -7.92 2.11 11.28
N GLN A 83 -7.85 2.45 12.58
CA GLN A 83 -8.48 1.71 13.67
C GLN A 83 -9.96 1.47 13.38
#